data_AF-A0A9P1GW27-F1
#
_entry.id   AF-A0A9P1GW27-F1
#
_cell.length_a   1.000
_cell.length_b   1.000
_cell.length_c   1.000
_cell.angle_alpha   90.00
_cell.angle_beta   90.00
_cell.angle_gamma   90.00
#
_symmetry.space_group_name_H-M   'P 1'
#
loop_
_entity.id
_entity.type
_entity.pdbx_description
1 polymer ?
#
loop_
_entity_poly.entity_id
_entity_poly.type
_entity_poly.pdbx_seq_one_letter_code
_entity_poly.pdbx_strand_id
1 'polypeptide(L)'
;MSTTQAIELWGTPTSVKDVSDIFLRHLQGTLAAIPWSEEGLLPETNAIHQHLVNLNNKGWWSVASQPAVNGFRSSDHTFGWGPENGFVFQKSFVEFFLPTADWNALRAKLQDPAVHESICFYAANVAGDFESSDAAAASPGGSLTPSTNAVTWGEIITPTIIEEVSFRAWSEEAFGIWAEWARVYGKGSESEKLLDGIRKDYWLVNIIHHEFIDGEALWKLLDS
;
A
#
# COMPACT_ATOMS: atom_id res chain seq x y z
N MET A 1 0.21 -17.29 -13.77
CA MET A 1 -0.90 -18.20 -13.41
C MET A 1 -1.78 -18.49 -14.63
N SER A 2 -2.34 -19.69 -14.81
CA SER A 2 -3.31 -19.94 -15.90
C SER A 2 -4.71 -19.40 -15.56
N THR A 3 -5.56 -19.17 -16.56
CA THR A 3 -6.95 -18.70 -16.37
C THR A 3 -7.76 -19.59 -15.43
N THR A 4 -7.65 -20.92 -15.58
CA THR A 4 -8.36 -21.88 -14.72
C THR A 4 -7.90 -21.76 -13.27
N GLN A 5 -6.59 -21.69 -13.02
CA GLN A 5 -6.06 -21.52 -11.67
C GLN A 5 -6.48 -20.19 -11.05
N ALA A 6 -6.51 -19.11 -11.83
CA ALA A 6 -6.95 -17.80 -11.37
C ALA A 6 -8.44 -17.81 -10.96
N ILE A 7 -9.31 -18.48 -11.72
CA ILE A 7 -10.73 -18.64 -11.37
C ILE A 7 -10.90 -19.52 -10.14
N GLU A 8 -10.13 -20.60 -10.01
CA GLU A 8 -10.17 -21.46 -8.82
C GLU A 8 -9.74 -20.70 -7.55
N LEU A 9 -8.74 -19.82 -7.67
CA LEU A 9 -8.18 -19.07 -6.55
C LEU A 9 -9.06 -17.87 -6.16
N TRP A 10 -9.44 -17.05 -7.14
CA TRP A 10 -10.09 -15.76 -6.94
C TRP A 10 -11.62 -15.81 -7.13
N GLY A 11 -12.17 -16.91 -7.64
CA GLY A 11 -13.59 -17.02 -7.96
C GLY A 11 -13.94 -16.16 -9.17
N THR A 12 -15.19 -15.68 -9.23
CA THR A 12 -15.69 -14.76 -10.27
C THR A 12 -16.35 -13.55 -9.61
N PRO A 13 -15.57 -12.54 -9.16
CA PRO A 13 -16.10 -11.42 -8.39
C PRO A 13 -17.07 -10.61 -9.24
N THR A 14 -18.22 -10.23 -8.68
CA THR A 14 -19.26 -9.43 -9.38
C THR A 14 -19.66 -8.18 -8.60
N SER A 15 -19.07 -7.99 -7.43
CA SER A 15 -19.22 -6.80 -6.60
C SER A 15 -17.89 -6.37 -5.98
N VAL A 16 -17.80 -5.11 -5.55
CA VAL A 16 -16.66 -4.58 -4.76
C VAL A 16 -16.45 -5.42 -3.50
N LYS A 17 -17.52 -5.91 -2.88
CA LYS A 17 -17.44 -6.79 -1.71
C LYS A 17 -16.71 -8.10 -2.03
N ASP A 18 -16.99 -8.72 -3.18
CA ASP A 18 -16.30 -9.96 -3.56
C ASP A 18 -14.79 -9.72 -3.71
N VAL A 19 -14.39 -8.54 -4.21
CA VAL A 19 -12.98 -8.13 -4.27
C VAL A 19 -12.42 -7.95 -2.87
N SER A 20 -13.08 -7.22 -1.96
CA SER A 20 -12.66 -7.11 -0.56
C SER A 20 -12.51 -8.48 0.11
N ASP A 21 -13.44 -9.41 -0.12
CA ASP A 21 -13.39 -10.75 0.45
C ASP A 21 -12.16 -11.55 -0.04
N ILE A 22 -11.67 -11.29 -1.26
CA ILE A 22 -10.42 -11.90 -1.77
C ILE A 22 -9.21 -11.40 -0.97
N PHE A 23 -9.09 -10.09 -0.77
CA PHE A 23 -8.00 -9.52 0.04
C PHE A 23 -8.09 -9.95 1.51
N LEU A 24 -9.29 -9.99 2.09
CA LEU A 24 -9.50 -10.43 3.47
C LEU A 24 -9.13 -11.90 3.67
N ARG A 25 -9.50 -12.79 2.73
CA ARG A 25 -9.11 -14.20 2.80
C ARG A 25 -7.58 -14.37 2.71
N HIS A 26 -6.91 -13.53 1.93
CA HIS A 26 -5.45 -13.52 1.86
C HIS A 26 -4.84 -13.06 3.19
N LEU A 27 -5.35 -11.97 3.77
CA LEU A 27 -4.93 -11.50 5.10
C LEU A 27 -5.20 -12.55 6.21
N GLN A 28 -6.20 -13.40 6.05
CA GLN A 28 -6.49 -14.49 6.98
C GLN A 28 -5.64 -15.75 6.74
N GLY A 29 -4.80 -15.76 5.70
CA GLY A 29 -4.02 -16.94 5.29
C GLY A 29 -4.86 -18.08 4.69
N THR A 30 -6.14 -17.82 4.40
CA THR A 30 -7.04 -18.80 3.76
C THR A 30 -7.01 -18.74 2.23
N LEU A 31 -6.34 -17.72 1.68
CA LEU A 31 -6.05 -17.59 0.26
C LEU A 31 -4.54 -17.42 0.04
N ALA A 32 -3.97 -18.29 -0.78
CA ALA A 32 -2.51 -18.37 -0.95
C ALA A 32 -1.90 -17.13 -1.62
N ALA A 33 -2.65 -16.47 -2.53
CA ALA A 33 -2.13 -15.35 -3.30
C ALA A 33 -3.25 -14.43 -3.81
N ILE A 34 -2.90 -13.16 -3.99
CA ILE A 34 -3.68 -12.13 -4.69
C ILE A 34 -2.88 -11.64 -5.91
N PRO A 35 -3.46 -10.88 -6.85
CA PRO A 35 -2.73 -10.47 -8.05
C PRO A 35 -1.42 -9.71 -7.80
N TRP A 36 -1.29 -9.04 -6.65
CA TRP A 36 -0.08 -8.27 -6.27
C TRP A 36 0.85 -9.01 -5.30
N SER A 37 0.47 -10.20 -4.81
CA SER A 37 1.29 -10.96 -3.85
C SER A 37 1.11 -12.45 -4.08
N GLU A 38 2.21 -13.13 -4.46
CA GLU A 38 2.27 -14.57 -4.68
C GLU A 38 2.65 -15.36 -3.42
N GLU A 39 3.07 -14.67 -2.35
CA GLU A 39 3.57 -15.26 -1.12
C GLU A 39 2.62 -15.03 0.07
N GLY A 40 2.76 -15.85 1.10
CA GLY A 40 2.07 -15.65 2.37
C GLY A 40 2.57 -14.40 3.10
N LEU A 41 1.79 -13.92 4.08
CA LEU A 41 2.16 -12.74 4.85
C LEU A 41 3.46 -12.97 5.64
N LEU A 42 4.31 -11.94 5.66
CA LEU A 42 5.49 -11.93 6.52
C LEU A 42 5.07 -11.88 8.00
N PRO A 43 5.87 -12.45 8.91
CA PRO A 43 5.53 -12.44 10.35
C PRO A 43 5.30 -11.03 10.92
N GLU A 44 5.97 -10.01 10.37
CA GLU A 44 5.79 -8.60 10.77
C GLU A 44 4.38 -8.07 10.53
N THR A 45 3.67 -8.58 9.52
CA THR A 45 2.30 -8.17 9.19
C THR A 45 1.34 -8.45 10.35
N ASN A 46 1.63 -9.42 11.21
CA ASN A 46 0.82 -9.71 12.39
C ASN A 46 0.71 -8.51 13.35
N ALA A 47 1.72 -7.63 13.40
CA ALA A 47 1.70 -6.44 14.26
C ALA A 47 0.62 -5.43 13.84
N ILE A 48 0.24 -5.42 12.56
CA ILE A 48 -0.69 -4.45 11.97
C ILE A 48 -1.90 -5.11 11.31
N HIS A 49 -2.07 -6.42 11.55
CA HIS A 49 -3.06 -7.26 10.86
C HIS A 49 -4.48 -6.71 10.97
N GLN A 50 -4.89 -6.30 12.18
CA GLN A 50 -6.24 -5.79 12.39
C GLN A 50 -6.48 -4.46 11.66
N HIS A 51 -5.48 -3.60 11.54
CA HIS A 51 -5.60 -2.36 10.77
C HIS A 51 -5.75 -2.66 9.28
N LEU A 52 -4.98 -3.61 8.74
CA LEU A 52 -5.13 -4.04 7.34
C LEU A 52 -6.51 -4.66 7.10
N VAL A 53 -7.02 -5.47 8.02
CA VAL A 53 -8.40 -5.99 7.95
C VAL A 53 -9.42 -4.86 7.92
N ASN A 54 -9.26 -3.83 8.75
CA ASN A 54 -10.16 -2.68 8.78
C ASN A 54 -10.13 -1.90 7.46
N LEU A 55 -8.95 -1.65 6.90
CA LEU A 55 -8.79 -1.00 5.59
C LEU A 55 -9.50 -1.79 4.49
N ASN A 56 -9.21 -3.09 4.38
CA ASN A 56 -9.78 -3.94 3.32
C ASN A 56 -11.31 -4.10 3.45
N ASN A 57 -11.86 -4.08 4.68
CA ASN A 57 -13.30 -4.04 4.92
C ASN A 57 -13.97 -2.74 4.43
N LYS A 58 -13.25 -1.60 4.44
CA LYS A 58 -13.72 -0.31 3.88
C LYS A 58 -13.66 -0.28 2.35
N GLY A 59 -13.04 -1.28 1.71
CA GLY A 59 -12.74 -1.27 0.28
C GLY A 59 -11.40 -0.60 -0.05
N TRP A 60 -10.53 -0.40 0.96
CA TRP A 60 -9.18 0.12 0.79
C TRP A 60 -8.21 -1.05 0.76
N TRP A 61 -7.85 -1.49 -0.44
CA TRP A 61 -7.18 -2.76 -0.64
C TRP A 61 -5.67 -2.65 -0.56
N SER A 62 -5.10 -3.10 0.55
CA SER A 62 -3.67 -3.04 0.82
C SER A 62 -2.87 -4.02 -0.04
N VAL A 63 -1.82 -3.52 -0.68
CA VAL A 63 -0.91 -4.30 -1.53
C VAL A 63 0.52 -4.34 -0.97
N ALA A 64 0.91 -3.36 -0.15
CA ALA A 64 2.16 -3.39 0.61
C ALA A 64 2.00 -2.66 1.94
N SER A 65 2.73 -3.08 2.97
CA SER A 65 2.70 -2.44 4.27
C SER A 65 3.90 -2.82 5.11
N GLN A 66 4.30 -1.96 6.03
CA GLN A 66 5.32 -2.23 7.03
C GLN A 66 4.92 -1.56 8.34
N PRO A 67 5.06 -2.23 9.50
CA PRO A 67 4.84 -1.60 10.80
C PRO A 67 5.98 -0.63 11.15
N ALA A 68 5.75 0.22 12.17
CA ALA A 68 6.86 0.97 12.76
C ALA A 68 7.66 0.07 13.71
N VAL A 69 8.98 0.17 13.66
CA VAL A 69 9.90 -0.53 14.56
C VAL A 69 10.86 0.49 15.16
N ASN A 70 10.98 0.47 16.48
CA ASN A 70 11.81 1.41 17.23
C ASN A 70 12.87 0.68 18.06
N GLY A 71 14.03 0.41 17.45
CA GLY A 71 15.21 -0.08 18.17
C GLY A 71 15.14 -1.54 18.58
N PHE A 72 14.58 -2.41 17.74
CA PHE A 72 14.61 -3.85 17.98
C PHE A 72 16.02 -4.38 17.76
N ARG A 73 16.39 -5.49 18.41
CA ARG A 73 17.70 -6.12 18.17
C ARG A 73 17.79 -6.62 16.73
N SER A 74 18.97 -6.52 16.11
CA SER A 74 19.21 -7.14 14.79
C SER A 74 19.00 -8.67 14.78
N SER A 75 19.01 -9.30 15.96
CA SER A 75 18.70 -10.72 16.16
C SER A 75 17.24 -11.01 16.51
N ASP A 76 16.34 -10.01 16.46
CA ASP A 76 14.91 -10.23 16.67
C ASP A 76 14.35 -11.24 15.65
N HIS A 77 13.50 -12.16 16.11
CA HIS A 77 13.00 -13.25 15.26
C HIS A 77 12.06 -12.76 14.14
N THR A 78 11.40 -11.63 14.33
CA THR A 78 10.38 -11.11 13.40
C THR A 78 10.92 -9.96 12.58
N PHE A 79 11.61 -9.02 13.22
CA PHE A 79 12.06 -7.76 12.62
C PHE A 79 13.59 -7.68 12.46
N GLY A 80 14.33 -8.65 12.99
CA GLY A 80 15.78 -8.62 13.03
C GLY A 80 16.40 -8.90 11.67
N TRP A 81 17.34 -8.07 11.28
CA TRP A 81 18.21 -8.28 10.13
C TRP A 81 19.55 -7.55 10.33
N GLY A 82 20.56 -7.92 9.55
CA GLY A 82 21.88 -7.28 9.59
C GLY A 82 22.87 -7.91 10.58
N PRO A 83 23.99 -7.23 10.88
CA PRO A 83 25.05 -7.73 11.75
C PRO A 83 24.58 -7.98 13.20
N GLU A 84 25.19 -8.95 13.89
CA GLU A 84 24.92 -9.20 15.31
C GLU A 84 25.24 -7.98 16.18
N ASN A 85 24.43 -7.77 17.23
CA ASN A 85 24.50 -6.67 18.20
C ASN A 85 24.05 -5.28 17.70
N GLY A 86 23.49 -5.19 16.50
CA GLY A 86 22.88 -3.97 15.97
C GLY A 86 21.44 -3.73 16.44
N PHE A 87 20.85 -2.66 15.90
CA PHE A 87 19.45 -2.28 16.09
C PHE A 87 18.75 -2.02 14.75
N VAL A 88 17.47 -2.36 14.68
CA VAL A 88 16.60 -2.16 13.52
C VAL A 88 15.57 -1.08 13.80
N PHE A 89 15.35 -0.22 12.80
CA PHE A 89 14.32 0.80 12.80
C PHE A 89 13.52 0.77 11.50
N GLN A 90 12.22 0.98 11.62
CA GLN A 90 11.28 1.04 10.49
C GLN A 90 10.30 2.19 10.71
N LYS A 91 10.08 3.01 9.68
CA LYS A 91 8.88 3.84 9.57
C LYS A 91 7.72 2.96 9.13
N SER A 92 6.54 3.25 9.66
CA SER A 92 5.32 2.62 9.16
C SER A 92 4.95 3.20 7.80
N PHE A 93 4.59 2.34 6.86
CA PHE A 93 3.93 2.75 5.63
C PHE A 93 2.83 1.76 5.25
N VAL A 94 1.89 2.22 4.44
CA VAL A 94 0.91 1.36 3.79
C VAL A 94 0.65 1.86 2.38
N GLU A 95 0.52 0.91 1.47
CA GLU A 95 0.16 1.14 0.08
C GLU A 95 -1.11 0.36 -0.24
N PHE A 96 -2.09 1.05 -0.81
CA PHE A 96 -3.41 0.48 -1.05
C PHE A 96 -4.15 1.17 -2.19
N PHE A 97 -5.11 0.45 -2.75
CA PHE A 97 -6.08 0.99 -3.70
C PHE A 97 -7.31 1.51 -2.96
N LEU A 98 -7.84 2.68 -3.33
CA LEU A 98 -9.10 3.21 -2.82
C LEU A 98 -9.91 3.97 -3.89
N PRO A 99 -11.25 4.06 -3.77
CA PRO A 99 -12.09 4.82 -4.71
C PRO A 99 -11.72 6.31 -4.77
N THR A 100 -11.93 6.96 -5.91
CA THR A 100 -11.68 8.41 -6.07
C THR A 100 -12.42 9.25 -5.02
N ALA A 101 -13.64 8.87 -4.64
CA ALA A 101 -14.40 9.59 -3.61
C ALA A 101 -13.68 9.59 -2.25
N ASP A 102 -13.13 8.44 -1.87
CA ASP A 102 -12.41 8.27 -0.61
C ASP A 102 -11.03 8.92 -0.66
N TRP A 103 -10.36 8.87 -1.82
CA TRP A 103 -9.10 9.59 -2.03
C TRP A 103 -9.27 11.09 -1.82
N ASN A 104 -10.32 11.70 -2.35
CA ASN A 104 -10.58 13.12 -2.16
C ASN A 104 -10.74 13.49 -0.68
N ALA A 105 -11.43 12.65 0.10
CA ALA A 105 -11.60 12.85 1.53
C ALA A 105 -10.28 12.65 2.31
N LEU A 106 -9.54 11.59 1.99
CA LEU A 106 -8.26 11.29 2.63
C LEU A 106 -7.21 12.36 2.33
N ARG A 107 -7.09 12.77 1.06
CA ARG A 107 -6.17 13.83 0.61
C ARG A 107 -6.36 15.10 1.43
N ALA A 108 -7.60 15.53 1.67
CA ALA A 108 -7.87 16.72 2.47
C ALA A 108 -7.33 16.59 3.90
N LYS A 109 -7.41 15.39 4.50
CA LYS A 109 -6.81 15.10 5.82
C LYS A 109 -5.29 15.11 5.77
N LEU A 110 -4.68 14.52 4.73
CA LEU A 110 -3.22 14.47 4.57
C LEU A 110 -2.60 15.85 4.32
N GLN A 111 -3.38 16.80 3.80
CA GLN A 111 -2.97 18.18 3.59
C GLN A 111 -3.25 19.09 4.80
N ASP A 112 -3.84 18.57 5.88
CA ASP A 112 -4.05 19.34 7.10
C ASP A 112 -2.68 19.71 7.73
N PRO A 113 -2.42 21.00 8.05
CA PRO A 113 -1.17 21.42 8.67
C PRO A 113 -0.80 20.67 9.95
N ALA A 114 -1.78 20.11 10.68
CA ALA A 114 -1.53 19.32 11.88
C ALA A 114 -0.84 17.98 11.60
N VAL A 115 -0.94 17.46 10.38
CA VAL A 115 -0.42 16.12 10.00
C VAL A 115 0.62 16.21 8.87
N HIS A 116 0.57 17.26 8.04
CA HIS A 116 1.36 17.40 6.82
C HIS A 116 2.86 17.22 7.02
N GLU A 117 3.44 17.73 8.12
CA GLU A 117 4.88 17.59 8.39
C GLU A 117 5.28 16.19 8.87
N SER A 118 4.32 15.37 9.29
CA SER A 118 4.55 14.03 9.85
C SER A 118 4.36 12.91 8.83
N ILE A 119 3.92 13.22 7.61
CA ILE A 119 3.61 12.24 6.59
C ILE A 119 4.25 12.59 5.25
N CYS A 120 4.55 11.54 4.48
CA CYS A 120 4.82 11.64 3.06
C CYS A 120 3.82 10.74 2.32
N PHE A 121 3.32 11.20 1.17
CA PHE A 121 2.47 10.36 0.33
C PHE A 121 2.77 10.54 -1.16
N TYR A 122 2.48 9.47 -1.91
CA TYR A 122 2.38 9.46 -3.35
C TYR A 122 1.05 8.83 -3.75
N ALA A 123 0.37 9.41 -4.72
CA ALA A 123 -0.91 8.95 -5.22
C ALA A 123 -0.94 9.01 -6.75
N ALA A 124 -1.42 7.95 -7.39
CA ALA A 124 -1.56 7.90 -8.85
C ALA A 124 -2.83 7.16 -9.26
N ASN A 125 -3.38 7.48 -10.43
CA ASN A 125 -4.48 6.74 -11.03
C ASN A 125 -4.12 6.25 -12.45
N VAL A 126 -4.95 5.37 -13.02
CA VAL A 126 -4.72 4.83 -14.37
C VAL A 126 -4.87 5.87 -15.49
N ALA A 127 -5.48 7.03 -15.21
CA ALA A 127 -5.61 8.13 -16.16
C ALA A 127 -4.30 8.92 -16.32
N GLY A 128 -3.30 8.67 -15.45
CA GLY A 128 -2.01 9.34 -15.44
C GLY A 128 -1.95 10.56 -14.51
N ASP A 129 -3.00 10.80 -13.72
CA ASP A 129 -2.94 11.82 -12.68
C ASP A 129 -2.01 11.36 -11.56
N PHE A 130 -1.31 12.33 -10.96
CA PHE A 130 -0.38 12.07 -9.87
C PHE A 130 -0.40 13.21 -8.86
N GLU A 131 -0.36 12.86 -7.58
CA GLU A 131 -0.30 13.80 -6.47
C GLU A 131 0.73 13.34 -5.43
N SER A 132 1.42 14.28 -4.80
CA SER A 132 2.39 13.99 -3.74
C SER A 132 2.44 15.08 -2.68
N SER A 133 2.94 14.73 -1.49
CA SER A 133 3.24 15.69 -0.43
C SER A 133 4.35 16.68 -0.82
N ASP A 134 5.29 16.26 -1.68
CA ASP A 134 6.43 17.08 -2.11
C ASP A 134 6.01 18.27 -2.97
N ALA A 135 4.96 18.10 -3.78
CA ALA A 135 4.39 19.18 -4.57
C ALA A 135 3.74 20.27 -3.69
N ALA A 136 3.25 19.91 -2.50
CA ALA A 136 2.66 20.85 -1.54
C ALA A 136 3.73 21.60 -0.71
N ALA A 137 4.90 20.98 -0.47
CA ALA A 137 6.02 21.60 0.23
C ALA A 137 6.78 22.66 -0.60
N ALA A 138 6.46 22.80 -1.89
CA ALA A 138 7.02 23.81 -2.77
C ALA A 138 6.55 25.22 -2.36
N SER A 139 7.34 25.88 -1.51
CA SER A 139 7.23 27.34 -1.31
C SER A 139 7.41 28.07 -2.65
N PRO A 140 6.78 29.25 -2.87
CA PRO A 140 6.99 30.01 -4.10
C PRO A 140 8.47 30.42 -4.21
N GLY A 141 9.23 29.74 -5.08
CA GLY A 141 10.67 29.95 -5.26
C GLY A 141 11.58 28.83 -4.71
N GLY A 142 11.03 27.78 -4.10
CA GLY A 142 11.77 26.58 -3.69
C GLY A 142 11.97 25.59 -4.84
N SER A 143 13.14 24.97 -4.93
CA SER A 143 13.40 23.86 -5.85
C SER A 143 12.54 22.65 -5.44
N LEU A 144 11.76 22.10 -6.38
CA LEU A 144 11.12 20.79 -6.24
C LEU A 144 12.22 19.73 -6.18
N THR A 145 12.66 19.33 -4.99
CA THR A 145 13.45 18.11 -4.82
C THR A 145 12.49 16.98 -4.48
N PRO A 146 12.29 15.99 -5.36
CA PRO A 146 11.52 14.80 -5.02
C PRO A 146 12.10 14.20 -3.74
N SER A 147 11.25 13.87 -2.78
CA SER A 147 11.71 13.26 -1.53
C SER A 147 12.10 11.81 -1.77
N THR A 148 13.20 11.41 -1.16
CA THR A 148 13.67 10.02 -1.10
C THR A 148 13.50 9.55 0.33
N ASN A 149 12.52 8.68 0.59
CA ASN A 149 12.18 8.26 1.93
C ASN A 149 12.83 6.91 2.25
N ALA A 150 13.89 6.93 3.07
CA ALA A 150 14.36 5.73 3.74
C ALA A 150 13.31 5.31 4.79
N VAL A 151 12.70 4.15 4.58
CA VAL A 151 11.66 3.59 5.47
C VAL A 151 12.19 2.53 6.42
N THR A 152 13.38 1.97 6.17
CA THR A 152 14.00 0.94 7.01
C THR A 152 15.49 1.21 7.12
N TRP A 153 16.07 1.25 8.33
CA TRP A 153 17.51 1.45 8.52
C TRP A 153 18.08 0.68 9.73
N GLY A 154 19.37 0.39 9.65
CA GLY A 154 20.15 -0.36 10.63
C GLY A 154 21.64 -0.25 10.33
N GLU A 155 22.51 -0.79 11.18
CA GLU A 155 23.95 -0.74 10.95
C GLU A 155 24.35 -1.53 9.69
N ILE A 156 24.74 -0.79 8.64
CA ILE A 156 25.47 -1.29 7.46
C ILE A 156 24.66 -2.23 6.53
N ILE A 157 23.41 -1.87 6.14
CA ILE A 157 22.76 -2.39 4.92
C ILE A 157 21.94 -1.28 4.24
N THR A 158 21.76 -1.41 2.93
CA THR A 158 20.93 -0.51 2.11
C THR A 158 19.50 -0.44 2.64
N PRO A 159 19.00 0.76 2.97
CA PRO A 159 17.63 0.94 3.42
C PRO A 159 16.63 0.59 2.31
N THR A 160 15.44 0.14 2.68
CA THR A 160 14.29 0.20 1.76
C THR A 160 13.97 1.67 1.55
N ILE A 161 13.96 2.10 0.29
CA ILE A 161 13.72 3.48 -0.12
C ILE A 161 12.43 3.52 -0.93
N ILE A 162 11.54 4.45 -0.57
CA ILE A 162 10.38 4.80 -1.38
C ILE A 162 10.66 6.18 -1.98
N GLU A 163 10.60 6.26 -3.30
CA GLU A 163 10.82 7.48 -4.07
C GLU A 163 9.77 7.63 -5.17
N GLU A 164 9.49 8.89 -5.53
CA GLU A 164 8.46 9.23 -6.52
C GLU A 164 8.64 8.48 -7.85
N VAL A 165 9.87 8.42 -8.36
CA VAL A 165 10.15 7.79 -9.68
C VAL A 165 9.82 6.30 -9.65
N SER A 166 10.22 5.59 -8.59
CA SER A 166 9.89 4.18 -8.41
C SER A 166 8.39 3.97 -8.25
N PHE A 167 7.72 4.81 -7.45
CA PHE A 167 6.28 4.70 -7.24
C PHE A 167 5.49 4.93 -8.55
N ARG A 168 5.90 5.90 -9.37
CA ARG A 168 5.27 6.14 -10.68
C ARG A 168 5.45 4.95 -11.62
N ALA A 169 6.64 4.38 -11.70
CA ALA A 169 6.88 3.20 -12.53
C ALA A 169 6.07 1.99 -12.02
N TRP A 170 6.04 1.79 -10.70
CA TRP A 170 5.26 0.73 -10.06
C TRP A 170 3.76 0.91 -10.28
N SER A 171 3.22 2.14 -10.21
CA SER A 171 1.78 2.35 -10.36
C SER A 171 1.26 1.93 -11.74
N GLU A 172 2.04 2.14 -12.80
CA GLU A 172 1.70 1.65 -14.15
C GLU A 172 1.57 0.12 -14.17
N GLU A 173 2.52 -0.59 -13.55
CA GLU A 173 2.49 -2.05 -13.43
C GLU A 173 1.32 -2.52 -12.54
N ALA A 174 1.11 -1.88 -11.39
CA ALA A 174 0.04 -2.21 -10.45
C ALA A 174 -1.35 -2.05 -11.09
N PHE A 175 -1.56 -1.03 -11.93
CA PHE A 175 -2.77 -0.89 -12.73
C PHE A 175 -2.80 -1.80 -13.96
N GLY A 176 -1.66 -2.26 -14.45
CA GLY A 176 -1.53 -3.32 -15.44
C GLY A 176 -2.05 -4.66 -14.91
N ILE A 177 -1.71 -5.01 -13.67
CA ILE A 177 -2.16 -6.23 -12.96
C ILE A 177 -3.69 -6.27 -12.88
N TRP A 178 -4.37 -5.15 -12.60
CA TRP A 178 -5.84 -5.08 -12.68
C TRP A 178 -6.38 -5.48 -14.06
N ALA A 179 -5.74 -5.01 -15.14
CA ALA A 179 -6.17 -5.32 -16.50
C ALA A 179 -5.93 -6.81 -16.84
N GLU A 180 -4.83 -7.39 -16.37
CA GLU A 180 -4.56 -8.82 -16.53
C GLU A 180 -5.55 -9.68 -15.75
N TRP A 181 -5.87 -9.28 -14.52
CA TRP A 181 -6.89 -9.96 -13.72
C TRP A 181 -8.27 -9.89 -14.37
N ALA A 182 -8.66 -8.74 -14.91
CA ALA A 182 -9.92 -8.61 -15.64
C ALA A 182 -10.00 -9.53 -16.87
N ARG A 183 -8.89 -9.70 -17.60
CA ARG A 183 -8.82 -10.58 -18.80
C ARG A 183 -9.05 -12.05 -18.49
N VAL A 184 -8.84 -12.51 -17.25
CA VAL A 184 -9.12 -13.88 -16.83
C VAL A 184 -10.56 -14.30 -17.13
N TYR A 185 -11.52 -13.38 -16.98
CA TYR A 185 -12.96 -13.70 -17.06
C TYR A 185 -13.57 -13.59 -18.45
N GLY A 186 -12.79 -13.14 -19.44
CA GLY A 186 -13.27 -12.91 -20.80
C GLY A 186 -14.06 -11.61 -20.94
N LYS A 187 -13.97 -11.02 -22.13
CA LYS A 187 -14.55 -9.72 -22.47
C LYS A 187 -16.07 -9.69 -22.30
N GLY A 188 -16.59 -8.70 -21.59
CA GLY A 188 -18.02 -8.48 -21.43
C GLY A 188 -18.67 -9.30 -20.31
N SER A 189 -17.89 -10.11 -19.58
CA SER A 189 -18.34 -10.73 -18.33
C SER A 189 -18.54 -9.66 -17.24
N GLU A 190 -19.37 -9.96 -16.25
CA GLU A 190 -19.60 -9.04 -15.13
C GLU A 190 -18.33 -8.80 -14.31
N SER A 191 -17.50 -9.83 -14.12
CA SER A 191 -16.21 -9.71 -13.44
C SER A 191 -15.21 -8.84 -14.21
N GLU A 192 -15.13 -8.98 -15.53
CA GLU A 192 -14.26 -8.13 -16.35
C GLU A 192 -14.68 -6.66 -16.27
N LYS A 193 -15.98 -6.37 -16.41
CA LYS A 193 -16.53 -5.01 -16.28
C LYS A 193 -16.30 -4.42 -14.88
N LEU A 194 -16.49 -5.22 -13.83
CA LEU A 194 -16.27 -4.80 -12.45
C LEU A 194 -14.82 -4.38 -12.25
N LEU A 195 -13.87 -5.25 -12.61
CA LEU A 195 -12.44 -5.03 -12.37
C LEU A 195 -11.91 -3.86 -13.21
N ASP A 196 -12.36 -3.73 -14.47
CA ASP A 196 -12.00 -2.59 -15.31
C ASP A 196 -12.66 -1.29 -14.81
N GLY A 197 -13.87 -1.35 -14.24
CA GLY A 197 -14.53 -0.23 -13.58
C GLY A 197 -13.76 0.25 -12.35
N ILE A 198 -13.40 -0.67 -11.46
CA ILE A 198 -12.53 -0.42 -10.30
C ILE A 198 -11.22 0.23 -10.75
N ARG A 199 -10.53 -0.39 -11.71
CA ARG A 199 -9.24 0.10 -12.23
C ARG A 199 -9.31 1.55 -12.69
N LYS A 200 -10.43 1.99 -13.27
CA LYS A 200 -10.64 3.35 -13.77
C LYS A 200 -11.01 4.37 -12.69
N ASP A 201 -11.68 3.93 -11.63
CA ASP A 201 -12.15 4.80 -10.55
C ASP A 201 -11.16 4.91 -9.38
N TYR A 202 -10.28 3.93 -9.20
CA TYR A 202 -9.43 3.84 -8.01
C TYR A 202 -8.10 4.56 -8.18
N TRP A 203 -7.57 5.02 -7.04
CA TRP A 203 -6.21 5.52 -6.88
C TRP A 203 -5.36 4.47 -6.19
N LEU A 204 -4.09 4.35 -6.60
CA LEU A 204 -3.05 3.73 -5.80
C LEU A 204 -2.41 4.80 -4.93
N VAL A 205 -2.33 4.58 -3.63
CA VAL A 205 -1.77 5.55 -2.68
C VAL A 205 -0.79 4.85 -1.77
N ASN A 206 0.40 5.43 -1.61
CA ASN A 206 1.41 5.06 -0.63
C ASN A 206 1.53 6.18 0.41
N ILE A 207 1.41 5.84 1.70
CA ILE A 207 1.52 6.80 2.81
C ILE A 207 2.57 6.30 3.79
N ILE A 208 3.53 7.16 4.10
CA ILE A 208 4.63 6.93 5.04
C ILE A 208 4.43 7.87 6.22
N HIS A 209 4.45 7.34 7.44
CA HIS A 209 4.44 8.17 8.65
C HIS A 209 5.87 8.29 9.21
N HIS A 210 6.30 9.52 9.49
CA HIS A 210 7.67 9.81 9.94
C HIS A 210 7.89 9.56 11.43
N GLU A 211 6.83 9.62 12.24
CA GLU A 211 6.90 9.33 13.67
C GLU A 211 6.92 7.82 13.93
N PHE A 212 8.11 7.23 13.90
CA PHE A 212 8.32 5.80 14.16
C PHE A 212 8.28 5.43 15.66
N ILE A 213 8.20 6.43 16.55
CA ILE A 213 8.08 6.22 18.01
C ILE A 213 6.64 5.84 18.37
N ASP A 214 5.64 6.52 17.81
CA ASP A 214 4.22 6.12 17.92
C ASP A 214 3.86 5.19 16.75
N GLY A 215 4.00 3.87 16.96
CA GLY A 215 3.69 2.89 15.92
C GLY A 215 2.22 2.83 15.48
N GLU A 216 1.32 3.51 16.21
CA GLU A 216 -0.10 3.60 15.89
C GLU A 216 -0.47 4.87 15.08
N ALA A 217 0.45 5.82 14.92
CA ALA A 217 0.12 7.13 14.37
C ALA A 217 -0.46 7.07 12.95
N LEU A 218 0.15 6.26 12.06
CA LEU A 218 -0.38 6.02 10.72
C LEU A 218 -1.78 5.43 10.75
N TRP A 219 -2.03 4.45 11.62
CA TRP A 219 -3.29 3.72 11.64
C TRP A 219 -4.42 4.57 12.22
N LYS A 220 -4.15 5.37 13.26
CA LYS A 220 -5.10 6.36 13.81
C LYS A 220 -5.54 7.37 12.74
N LEU A 221 -4.60 7.80 11.89
CA LEU A 221 -4.88 8.72 10.79
C LEU A 221 -5.86 8.11 9.77
N LEU A 222 -5.70 6.82 9.46
CA LEU A 222 -6.51 6.09 8.46
C LEU A 222 -7.82 5.52 9.03
N ASP A 223 -7.93 5.38 10.36
CA ASP A 223 -9.14 4.91 11.04
C ASP A 223 -10.14 6.02 11.36
N SER A 224 -9.68 7.27 11.43
CA SER A 224 -10.53 8.47 11.58
C SER A 224 -11.34 8.81 10.33
#